data_AF-A0ABD1Q0S3-F1
#
_entry.id   AF-A0ABD1Q0S3-F1
#
_cell.length_a   1.000
_cell.length_b   1.000
_cell.length_c   1.000
_cell.angle_alpha   90.00
_cell.angle_beta   90.00
_cell.angle_gamma   90.00
#
_symmetry.space_group_name_H-M   'P 1'
#
loop_
_entity.id
_entity.type
_entity.pdbx_description
1 polymer ?
#
loop_
_entity_poly.entity_id
_entity_poly.type
_entity_poly.pdbx_seq_one_letter_code
_entity_poly.pdbx_strand_id
1 'polypeptide(L)'
;MELAVQPDAEMGDENDSPFEFRALEVALEAICSCLAARTTELETAVYPALDMLTSKISSRNLDRVRKLKSQMTRLTARVQKVRDELEQLLDDDDDMADLYLSRKLAGTSPVSGLGAASWFLASPTIGSKISRASRASIATIRGDDNDVEELEMLLEAYFMQIDGSLNKLTTLREYIDNTEDYINIQLDNHRNQLIQLELFLSSGTVCMAIYSLMTAIFGMNIPYTWNEDHGFMFKWVVIVTGACCAILFLLIVSYARRKGLIGS
;
A
#
# COMPACT_ATOMS: atom_id res chain seq x y z
N MET A 1 -62.17 -30.23 31.17
CA MET A 1 -61.08 -30.41 30.20
C MET A 1 -60.23 -29.15 30.31
N GLU A 2 -59.27 -29.21 31.22
CA GLU A 2 -58.18 -28.24 31.36
C GLU A 2 -57.42 -28.16 30.04
N LEU A 3 -57.18 -26.95 29.56
CA LEU A 3 -56.09 -26.65 28.64
C LEU A 3 -55.32 -25.51 29.29
N ALA A 4 -54.30 -25.90 30.06
CA ALA A 4 -53.31 -25.00 30.60
C ALA A 4 -52.55 -24.35 29.43
N VAL A 5 -52.72 -23.04 29.28
CA VAL A 5 -51.86 -22.20 28.45
C VAL A 5 -50.58 -21.98 29.26
N GLN A 6 -49.50 -22.65 28.88
CA GLN A 6 -48.15 -22.26 29.30
C GLN A 6 -47.84 -20.91 28.64
N PRO A 7 -47.38 -19.89 29.39
CA PRO A 7 -46.71 -18.77 28.75
C PRO A 7 -45.34 -19.27 28.29
N ASP A 8 -45.10 -19.17 26.99
CA ASP A 8 -43.77 -19.30 26.42
C ASP A 8 -42.86 -18.31 27.16
N ALA A 9 -41.88 -18.87 27.87
CA ALA A 9 -40.77 -18.10 28.40
C ALA A 9 -39.99 -17.58 27.19
N GLU A 10 -40.23 -16.32 26.82
CA GLU A 10 -39.29 -15.56 26.00
C GLU A 10 -37.94 -15.60 26.73
N MET A 11 -37.02 -16.43 26.22
CA MET A 11 -35.58 -16.29 26.46
C MET A 11 -35.13 -14.97 25.83
N GLY A 12 -35.43 -13.87 26.52
CA GLY A 12 -34.71 -12.62 26.40
C GLY A 12 -33.49 -12.71 27.30
N ASP A 13 -32.52 -13.53 26.93
CA ASP A 13 -31.15 -13.35 27.41
C ASP A 13 -30.48 -12.48 26.35
N GLU A 14 -30.82 -11.18 26.36
CA GLU A 14 -29.84 -10.19 25.94
C GLU A 14 -28.67 -10.42 26.89
N ASN A 15 -27.66 -11.17 26.41
CA ASN A 15 -26.38 -11.32 27.09
C ASN A 15 -25.95 -9.91 27.48
N ASP A 16 -26.11 -9.58 28.76
CA ASP A 16 -25.94 -8.24 29.28
C ASP A 16 -24.44 -8.03 29.44
N SER A 17 -23.73 -8.00 28.30
CA SER A 17 -22.30 -7.78 28.22
C SER A 17 -22.02 -6.47 28.97
N PRO A 18 -21.00 -6.42 29.85
CA PRO A 18 -20.68 -5.22 30.60
C PRO A 18 -20.61 -3.99 29.70
N PHE A 19 -21.02 -2.82 30.22
CA PHE A 19 -21.14 -1.61 29.41
C PHE A 19 -19.81 -1.25 28.70
N GLU A 20 -18.68 -1.61 29.30
CA GLU A 20 -17.34 -1.46 28.75
C GLU A 20 -17.14 -2.26 27.45
N PHE A 21 -17.63 -3.50 27.37
CA PHE A 21 -17.51 -4.34 26.17
C PHE A 21 -18.47 -3.91 25.10
N ARG A 22 -19.67 -3.48 25.48
CA ARG A 22 -20.59 -2.89 24.53
C ARG A 22 -20.04 -1.60 23.92
N ALA A 23 -19.40 -0.76 24.72
CA ALA A 23 -18.76 0.46 24.22
C ALA A 23 -17.56 0.15 23.33
N LEU A 24 -16.73 -0.83 23.70
CA LEU A 24 -15.57 -1.27 22.93
C LEU A 24 -15.98 -1.90 21.60
N GLU A 25 -16.98 -2.78 21.60
CA GLU A 25 -17.57 -3.41 20.43
C GLU A 25 -18.04 -2.35 19.42
N VAL A 26 -18.84 -1.39 19.86
CA VAL A 26 -19.36 -0.32 18.99
C VAL A 26 -18.22 0.56 18.44
N ALA A 27 -17.18 0.83 19.24
CA ALA A 27 -16.04 1.60 18.80
C ALA A 27 -15.19 0.83 17.76
N LEU A 28 -14.89 -0.44 18.01
CA LEU A 28 -14.16 -1.32 17.10
C LEU A 28 -14.93 -1.55 15.81
N GLU A 29 -16.25 -1.78 15.88
CA GLU A 29 -17.11 -1.92 14.71
C GLU A 29 -17.06 -0.66 13.85
N ALA A 30 -17.17 0.53 14.46
CA ALA A 30 -17.08 1.80 13.74
C ALA A 30 -15.70 2.00 13.07
N ILE A 31 -14.61 1.65 13.77
CA ILE A 31 -13.25 1.75 13.22
C ILE A 31 -13.06 0.76 12.08
N CYS A 32 -13.40 -0.51 12.28
CA CYS A 32 -13.23 -1.57 11.27
C CYS A 32 -14.10 -1.30 10.05
N SER A 33 -15.35 -0.89 10.24
CA SER A 33 -16.24 -0.47 9.15
C SER A 33 -15.68 0.72 8.38
N CYS A 34 -15.15 1.74 9.07
CA CYS A 34 -14.52 2.90 8.44
C CYS A 34 -13.24 2.53 7.67
N LEU A 35 -12.40 1.68 8.21
CA LEU A 35 -11.18 1.20 7.54
C LEU A 35 -11.52 0.37 6.31
N ALA A 36 -12.47 -0.58 6.43
CA ALA A 36 -12.94 -1.41 5.32
C ALA A 36 -13.59 -0.57 4.21
N ALA A 37 -14.43 0.41 4.57
CA ALA A 37 -15.03 1.34 3.61
C ALA A 37 -13.96 2.16 2.85
N ARG A 38 -12.94 2.66 3.55
CA ARG A 38 -11.83 3.39 2.90
C ARG A 38 -10.98 2.49 2.01
N THR A 39 -10.74 1.24 2.42
CA THR A 39 -10.00 0.26 1.61
C THR A 39 -10.76 -0.05 0.33
N THR A 40 -12.07 -0.27 0.39
CA THR A 40 -12.91 -0.54 -0.79
C THR A 40 -13.07 0.69 -1.69
N GLU A 41 -13.22 1.89 -1.13
CA GLU A 41 -13.22 3.15 -1.91
C GLU A 41 -11.91 3.31 -2.68
N LEU A 42 -10.78 3.05 -2.02
CA LEU A 42 -9.48 3.14 -2.66
C LEU A 42 -9.30 2.08 -3.75
N GLU A 43 -9.71 0.84 -3.49
CA GLU A 43 -9.67 -0.27 -4.44
C GLU A 43 -10.45 0.07 -5.72
N THR A 44 -11.69 0.55 -5.58
CA THR A 44 -12.53 0.96 -6.72
C THR A 44 -11.97 2.15 -7.51
N ALA A 45 -11.13 2.99 -6.88
CA ALA A 45 -10.47 4.11 -7.54
C ALA A 45 -9.15 3.72 -8.23
N VAL A 46 -8.43 2.74 -7.69
CA VAL A 46 -7.11 2.30 -8.17
C VAL A 46 -7.22 1.52 -9.48
N TYR A 47 -8.06 0.48 -9.54
CA TYR A 47 -8.19 -0.35 -10.75
C TYR A 47 -8.43 0.45 -12.04
N PRO A 48 -9.42 1.36 -12.11
CA PRO A 48 -9.63 2.16 -13.33
C PRO A 48 -8.50 3.16 -13.60
N ALA A 49 -7.82 3.65 -12.57
CA ALA A 49 -6.69 4.56 -12.76
C ALA A 49 -5.48 3.83 -13.38
N LEU A 50 -5.23 2.59 -12.97
CA LEU A 50 -4.18 1.74 -13.51
C LEU A 50 -4.48 1.31 -14.95
N ASP A 51 -5.72 0.90 -15.23
CA ASP A 51 -6.14 0.55 -16.60
C ASP A 51 -5.97 1.74 -17.57
N MET A 52 -6.41 2.93 -17.15
CA MET A 52 -6.27 4.15 -17.94
C MET A 52 -4.79 4.54 -18.16
N LEU A 53 -3.92 4.25 -17.20
CA LEU A 53 -2.48 4.49 -17.32
C LEU A 53 -1.80 3.49 -18.26
N THR A 54 -2.20 2.21 -18.19
CA THR A 54 -1.76 1.15 -19.10
C THR A 54 -2.20 1.40 -20.54
N SER A 55 -3.42 1.93 -20.75
CA SER A 55 -3.90 2.32 -22.08
C SER A 55 -3.16 3.54 -22.64
N LYS A 56 -2.89 4.54 -21.80
CA LYS A 56 -2.21 5.77 -22.22
C LYS A 56 -1.31 6.30 -21.11
N ILE A 57 -0.01 6.13 -21.32
CA ILE A 57 1.02 6.74 -20.46
C ILE A 57 0.98 8.26 -20.69
N SER A 58 0.48 9.00 -19.70
CA SER A 58 0.46 10.46 -19.69
C SER A 58 0.79 10.97 -18.30
N SER A 59 1.38 12.17 -18.21
CA SER A 59 1.73 12.80 -16.94
C SER A 59 0.54 12.88 -15.98
N ARG A 60 -0.64 13.24 -16.51
CA ARG A 60 -1.90 13.29 -15.74
C ARG A 60 -2.28 11.93 -15.13
N ASN A 61 -2.10 10.85 -15.87
CA ASN A 61 -2.45 9.50 -15.40
C ASN A 61 -1.44 9.00 -14.36
N LEU A 62 -0.15 9.27 -14.59
CA LEU A 62 0.92 9.00 -13.64
C LEU A 62 0.70 9.75 -12.32
N ASP A 63 0.34 11.03 -12.38
CA ASP A 63 0.04 11.84 -11.18
C ASP A 63 -1.16 11.29 -10.42
N ARG A 64 -2.20 10.82 -11.13
CA ARG A 64 -3.38 10.21 -10.50
C ARG A 64 -3.01 8.91 -9.77
N VAL A 65 -2.25 8.02 -10.40
CA VAL A 65 -1.79 6.78 -9.77
C VAL A 65 -0.85 7.06 -8.61
N ARG A 66 0.06 8.03 -8.74
CA ARG A 66 0.96 8.45 -7.66
C ARG A 66 0.19 8.99 -6.45
N LYS A 67 -0.88 9.78 -6.68
CA LYS A 67 -1.76 10.27 -5.62
C LYS A 67 -2.48 9.12 -4.91
N LEU A 68 -3.02 8.17 -5.67
CA LEU A 68 -3.68 6.98 -5.12
C LEU A 68 -2.70 6.09 -4.34
N LYS A 69 -1.48 5.87 -4.84
CA LYS A 69 -0.40 5.16 -4.13
C LYS A 69 -0.07 5.84 -2.81
N SER A 70 0.04 7.16 -2.78
CA SER A 70 0.27 7.91 -1.54
C SER A 70 -0.89 7.75 -0.55
N GLN A 71 -2.15 7.82 -1.02
CA GLN A 71 -3.33 7.58 -0.18
C GLN A 71 -3.35 6.15 0.38
N MET A 72 -2.99 5.17 -0.44
CA MET A 72 -2.85 3.77 -0.05
C MET A 72 -1.80 3.59 1.05
N THR A 73 -0.57 4.07 0.85
CA THR A 73 0.50 3.95 1.84
C THR A 73 0.08 4.54 3.19
N ARG A 74 -0.61 5.69 3.18
CA ARG A 74 -1.13 6.30 4.41
C ARG A 74 -2.24 5.48 5.06
N LEU A 75 -3.13 4.88 4.27
CA LEU A 75 -4.20 4.03 4.79
C LEU A 75 -3.62 2.73 5.36
N THR A 76 -2.71 2.06 4.66
CA THR A 76 -1.99 0.87 5.13
C THR A 76 -1.32 1.13 6.47
N ALA A 77 -0.58 2.25 6.62
CA ALA A 77 0.06 2.59 7.89
C ALA A 77 -0.95 2.78 9.04
N ARG A 78 -2.13 3.33 8.75
CA ARG A 78 -3.19 3.49 9.77
C ARG A 78 -3.81 2.15 10.15
N VAL A 79 -4.12 1.30 9.18
CA VAL A 79 -4.67 -0.06 9.42
C VAL A 79 -3.68 -0.89 10.21
N GLN A 80 -2.40 -0.85 9.81
CA GLN A 80 -1.33 -1.58 10.47
C GLN A 80 -1.15 -1.11 11.91
N LYS A 81 -1.18 0.20 12.19
CA LYS A 81 -1.15 0.68 13.57
C LYS A 81 -2.31 0.11 14.41
N VAL A 82 -3.55 0.11 13.89
CA VAL A 82 -4.69 -0.44 14.65
C VAL A 82 -4.53 -1.95 14.85
N ARG A 83 -4.04 -2.67 13.84
CA ARG A 83 -3.70 -4.10 13.96
C ARG A 83 -2.68 -4.33 15.07
N ASP A 84 -1.58 -3.60 15.07
CA ASP A 84 -0.46 -3.82 16.00
C ASP A 84 -0.88 -3.50 17.45
N GLU A 85 -1.70 -2.47 17.66
CA GLU A 85 -2.23 -2.12 19.00
C GLU A 85 -3.27 -3.16 19.47
N LEU A 86 -4.05 -3.74 18.55
CA LEU A 86 -5.01 -4.79 18.86
C LEU A 86 -4.32 -6.13 19.14
N GLU A 87 -3.24 -6.45 18.41
CA GLU A 87 -2.36 -7.61 18.64
C GLU A 87 -1.74 -7.52 20.03
N GLN A 88 -1.20 -6.35 20.38
CA GLN A 88 -0.61 -6.12 21.70
C GLN A 88 -1.64 -6.29 22.83
N LEU A 89 -2.87 -5.82 22.64
CA LEU A 89 -3.95 -5.99 23.62
C LEU A 89 -4.38 -7.47 23.75
N LEU A 90 -4.38 -8.22 22.65
CA LEU A 90 -4.74 -9.63 22.64
C LEU A 90 -3.65 -10.51 23.29
N ASP A 91 -2.39 -10.11 23.19
CA ASP A 91 -1.23 -10.86 23.70
C ASP A 91 -1.03 -10.72 25.23
N ASP A 92 -1.64 -9.72 25.89
CA ASP A 92 -1.43 -9.43 27.32
C ASP A 92 -2.73 -9.55 28.13
N ASP A 93 -2.86 -10.68 28.85
CA ASP A 93 -4.00 -10.97 29.74
C ASP A 93 -4.21 -9.91 30.84
N ASP A 94 -3.14 -9.24 31.31
CA ASP A 94 -3.25 -8.19 32.32
C ASP A 94 -3.90 -6.92 31.72
N ASP A 95 -3.56 -6.56 30.47
CA ASP A 95 -4.20 -5.45 29.76
C ASP A 95 -5.69 -5.76 29.44
N MET A 96 -6.01 -7.02 29.12
CA MET A 96 -7.40 -7.46 28.95
C MET A 96 -8.18 -7.38 30.27
N ALA A 97 -7.57 -7.78 31.39
CA ALA A 97 -8.18 -7.68 32.71
C ALA A 97 -8.44 -6.22 33.14
N ASP A 98 -7.59 -5.27 32.74
CA ASP A 98 -7.72 -3.85 33.07
C ASP A 98 -8.91 -3.16 32.37
N LEU A 99 -9.43 -3.74 31.28
CA LEU A 99 -10.62 -3.26 30.57
C LEU A 99 -11.93 -3.47 31.35
N TYR A 100 -11.95 -4.32 32.38
CA TYR A 100 -13.09 -4.57 33.26
C TYR A 100 -13.32 -3.43 34.28
N LEU A 101 -13.74 -2.27 33.78
CA LEU A 101 -13.90 -1.06 34.58
C LEU A 101 -15.05 -1.14 35.59
N SER A 102 -16.16 -1.83 35.26
CA SER A 102 -17.30 -2.03 36.16
C SER A 102 -16.89 -2.67 37.49
N ARG A 103 -16.00 -3.66 37.41
CA ARG A 103 -15.49 -4.42 38.54
C ARG A 103 -14.49 -3.61 39.37
N LYS A 104 -13.61 -2.85 38.70
CA LYS A 104 -12.64 -1.94 39.35
C LYS A 104 -13.35 -0.85 40.16
N LEU A 105 -14.49 -0.36 39.68
CA LEU A 105 -15.33 0.59 40.40
C LEU A 105 -16.04 -0.06 41.61
N ALA A 106 -16.51 -1.31 41.47
CA ALA A 106 -17.16 -2.03 42.57
C ALA A 106 -16.18 -2.40 43.71
N GLY A 107 -14.92 -2.69 43.38
CA GLY A 107 -13.85 -2.95 44.36
C GLY A 107 -13.39 -1.72 45.16
N THR A 108 -13.78 -0.50 44.76
CA THR A 108 -13.40 0.77 45.42
C THR A 108 -14.52 1.40 46.25
N SER A 109 -15.63 0.68 46.47
CA SER A 109 -16.67 1.15 47.40
C SER A 109 -16.10 1.31 48.82
N PRO A 110 -16.24 2.49 49.46
CA PRO A 110 -15.81 2.68 50.84
C PRO A 110 -16.72 1.82 51.70
N VAL A 111 -16.17 0.77 52.31
CA VAL A 111 -16.82 0.14 53.47
C VAL A 111 -17.02 1.25 54.49
N SER A 112 -18.24 1.77 54.55
CA SER A 112 -18.79 2.51 55.68
C SER A 112 -18.91 1.52 56.84
N GLY A 113 -17.76 1.14 57.39
CA GLY A 113 -17.64 0.62 58.73
C GLY A 113 -17.44 1.82 59.65
N LEU A 114 -18.51 2.21 60.34
CA LEU A 114 -18.44 3.15 61.45
C LEU A 114 -17.54 2.52 62.54
N GLY A 115 -16.25 2.83 62.48
CA GLY A 115 -15.25 2.40 63.44
C GLY A 115 -14.33 3.57 63.72
N ALA A 116 -14.66 4.30 64.80
CA ALA A 116 -13.91 5.44 65.26
C ALA A 116 -12.40 5.12 65.32
N ALA A 117 -11.61 6.01 64.73
CA ALA A 117 -10.18 6.05 64.90
C ALA A 117 -9.86 6.12 66.41
N SER A 118 -9.18 5.10 66.91
CA SER A 118 -8.56 5.14 68.24
C SER A 118 -7.14 4.63 68.11
N TRP A 119 -6.25 5.58 67.85
CA TRP A 119 -4.82 5.45 68.05
C TRP A 119 -4.55 5.21 69.53
N PHE A 120 -4.43 3.95 69.98
CA PHE A 120 -3.76 3.66 71.24
C PHE A 120 -2.91 2.38 71.15
N LEU A 121 -1.65 2.56 71.51
CA LEU A 121 -0.65 1.56 71.89
C LEU A 121 -1.18 0.63 73.01
N ALA A 122 -1.01 -0.70 72.91
CA ALA A 122 -0.52 -1.57 74.00
C ALA A 122 -0.45 -3.08 73.63
N SER A 123 0.78 -3.60 73.67
CA SER A 123 1.28 -4.94 74.08
C SER A 123 0.77 -6.29 73.51
N PRO A 124 1.67 -7.31 73.44
CA PRO A 124 1.39 -8.60 72.82
C PRO A 124 0.97 -9.68 73.84
N THR A 125 -0.06 -10.46 73.52
CA THR A 125 -0.34 -11.73 74.21
C THR A 125 -0.87 -12.79 73.24
N ILE A 126 0.04 -13.73 72.92
CA ILE A 126 -0.13 -15.20 72.90
C ILE A 126 -1.60 -15.70 72.98
N GLY A 127 -2.06 -16.38 71.92
CA GLY A 127 -3.33 -17.13 71.95
C GLY A 127 -3.72 -17.72 70.60
N SER A 128 -3.80 -19.05 70.51
CA SER A 128 -3.89 -19.85 69.28
C SER A 128 -5.25 -19.89 68.58
N LYS A 129 -5.22 -20.27 67.28
CA LYS A 129 -6.20 -21.05 66.50
C LYS A 129 -7.54 -20.38 66.11
N ILE A 130 -7.81 -20.30 64.80
CA ILE A 130 -8.74 -21.18 64.07
C ILE A 130 -8.77 -20.75 62.59
N SER A 131 -8.47 -21.70 61.72
CA SER A 131 -8.70 -21.65 60.28
C SER A 131 -10.17 -21.42 59.99
N ARG A 132 -10.53 -20.32 59.34
CA ARG A 132 -11.79 -20.20 58.58
C ARG A 132 -11.78 -18.98 57.66
N ALA A 133 -11.19 -19.12 56.47
CA ALA A 133 -11.56 -18.38 55.27
C ALA A 133 -10.81 -18.94 54.05
N SER A 134 -11.04 -20.21 53.73
CA SER A 134 -10.73 -20.76 52.40
C SER A 134 -12.05 -21.25 51.87
N ARG A 135 -12.84 -20.35 51.27
CA ARG A 135 -14.04 -20.67 50.46
C ARG A 135 -14.75 -19.48 49.81
N ALA A 136 -14.26 -18.25 49.98
CA ALA A 136 -14.77 -17.09 49.24
C ALA A 136 -14.00 -16.79 47.94
N SER A 137 -12.89 -17.49 47.67
CA SER A 137 -11.95 -17.13 46.60
C SER A 137 -12.00 -18.05 45.36
N ILE A 138 -12.93 -19.00 45.28
CA ILE A 138 -13.02 -19.94 44.14
C ILE A 138 -14.13 -19.55 43.16
N ALA A 139 -15.17 -18.85 43.62
CA ALA A 139 -16.25 -18.38 42.75
C ALA A 139 -15.88 -17.11 41.96
N THR A 140 -14.93 -16.31 42.46
CA THR A 140 -14.45 -15.11 41.76
C THR A 140 -13.44 -15.41 40.65
N ILE A 141 -12.59 -16.43 40.81
CA ILE A 141 -11.59 -16.81 39.78
C ILE A 141 -12.29 -17.43 38.56
N ARG A 142 -13.35 -18.22 38.78
CA ARG A 142 -14.05 -18.93 37.70
C ARG A 142 -14.94 -18.04 36.81
N GLY A 143 -15.33 -16.87 37.30
CA GLY A 143 -16.00 -15.85 36.48
C GLY A 143 -15.01 -14.97 35.72
N ASP A 144 -13.80 -14.82 36.26
CA ASP A 144 -12.71 -14.04 35.66
C ASP A 144 -12.26 -14.64 34.33
N ASP A 145 -11.98 -15.95 34.31
CA ASP A 145 -11.54 -16.66 33.11
C ASP A 145 -12.61 -16.65 32.00
N ASN A 146 -13.89 -16.84 32.37
CA ASN A 146 -15.00 -16.89 31.41
C ASN A 146 -15.28 -15.53 30.77
N ASP A 147 -15.20 -14.44 31.54
CA ASP A 147 -15.43 -13.11 30.99
C ASP A 147 -14.25 -12.74 30.06
N VAL A 148 -13.00 -12.98 30.48
CA VAL A 148 -11.79 -12.70 29.67
C VAL A 148 -11.84 -13.44 28.33
N GLU A 149 -12.29 -14.69 28.33
CA GLU A 149 -12.46 -15.48 27.10
C GLU A 149 -13.55 -14.91 26.17
N GLU A 150 -14.62 -14.30 26.70
CA GLU A 150 -15.62 -13.59 25.88
C GLU A 150 -15.03 -12.35 25.20
N LEU A 151 -14.22 -11.58 25.93
CA LEU A 151 -13.52 -10.41 25.39
C LEU A 151 -12.49 -10.82 24.33
N GLU A 152 -11.73 -11.88 24.58
CA GLU A 152 -10.74 -12.44 23.66
C GLU A 152 -11.42 -12.82 22.33
N MET A 153 -12.51 -13.58 22.37
CA MET A 153 -13.29 -13.95 21.18
C MET A 153 -13.75 -12.72 20.37
N LEU A 154 -14.16 -11.64 21.05
CA LEU A 154 -14.58 -10.40 20.40
C LEU A 154 -13.40 -9.69 19.73
N LEU A 155 -12.29 -9.50 20.45
CA LEU A 155 -11.09 -8.83 19.93
C LEU A 155 -10.50 -9.61 18.75
N GLU A 156 -10.48 -10.94 18.82
CA GLU A 156 -9.95 -11.82 17.79
C GLU A 156 -10.78 -11.72 16.49
N ALA A 157 -12.11 -11.62 16.60
CA ALA A 157 -12.98 -11.38 15.44
C ALA A 157 -12.67 -10.06 14.73
N TYR A 158 -12.47 -8.97 15.48
CA TYR A 158 -12.08 -7.68 14.92
C TYR A 158 -10.64 -7.68 14.38
N PHE A 159 -9.72 -8.40 15.04
CA PHE A 159 -8.35 -8.58 14.55
C PHE A 159 -8.34 -9.22 13.18
N MET A 160 -9.10 -10.30 12.99
CA MET A 160 -9.24 -10.97 11.69
C MET A 160 -9.85 -10.04 10.64
N GLN A 161 -10.79 -9.17 11.01
CA GLN A 161 -11.38 -8.19 10.08
C GLN A 161 -10.38 -7.12 9.62
N ILE A 162 -9.55 -6.62 10.54
CA ILE A 162 -8.50 -5.64 10.26
C ILE A 162 -7.40 -6.29 9.41
N ASP A 163 -6.99 -7.50 9.74
CA ASP A 163 -5.98 -8.25 8.99
C ASP A 163 -6.46 -8.54 7.56
N GLY A 164 -7.73 -8.93 7.40
CA GLY A 164 -8.36 -9.06 6.07
C GLY A 164 -8.35 -7.75 5.27
N SER A 165 -8.51 -6.60 5.95
CA SER A 165 -8.41 -5.28 5.30
C SER A 165 -6.97 -4.92 4.94
N LEU A 166 -5.99 -5.28 5.78
CA LEU A 166 -4.57 -5.08 5.52
C LEU A 166 -4.11 -5.93 4.33
N ASN A 167 -4.52 -7.20 4.27
CA ASN A 167 -4.19 -8.09 3.17
C ASN A 167 -4.70 -7.55 1.82
N LYS A 168 -5.94 -7.03 1.77
CA LYS A 168 -6.47 -6.36 0.57
C LYS A 168 -5.61 -5.16 0.15
N LEU A 169 -5.17 -4.33 1.10
CA LEU A 169 -4.30 -3.19 0.80
C LEU A 169 -2.92 -3.64 0.31
N THR A 170 -2.38 -4.73 0.85
CA THR A 170 -1.11 -5.32 0.41
C THR A 170 -1.20 -5.84 -1.03
N THR A 171 -2.26 -6.57 -1.37
CA THR A 171 -2.50 -7.03 -2.75
C THR A 171 -2.68 -5.85 -3.71
N LEU A 172 -3.43 -4.82 -3.31
CA LEU A 172 -3.62 -3.62 -4.12
C LEU A 172 -2.30 -2.88 -4.36
N ARG A 173 -1.43 -2.85 -3.34
CA ARG A 173 -0.09 -2.27 -3.44
C ARG A 173 0.78 -3.00 -4.42
N GLU A 174 0.81 -4.33 -4.32
CA GLU A 174 1.54 -5.17 -5.27
C GLU A 174 1.08 -4.92 -6.71
N TYR A 175 -0.24 -4.79 -6.91
CA TYR A 175 -0.79 -4.49 -8.23
C TYR A 175 -0.37 -3.11 -8.79
N ILE A 176 -0.34 -2.08 -7.93
CA ILE A 176 0.19 -0.75 -8.31
C ILE A 176 1.68 -0.83 -8.64
N ASP A 177 2.47 -1.49 -7.79
CA ASP A 177 3.93 -1.60 -7.96
C ASP A 177 4.27 -2.38 -9.25
N ASN A 178 3.58 -3.49 -9.51
CA ASN A 178 3.69 -4.24 -10.77
C ASN A 178 3.36 -3.39 -12.00
N THR A 179 2.33 -2.53 -11.90
CA THR A 179 1.96 -1.63 -13.00
C THR A 179 3.01 -0.52 -13.19
N GLU A 180 3.59 0.01 -12.12
CA GLU A 180 4.66 1.01 -12.18
C GLU A 180 5.91 0.44 -12.88
N ASP A 181 6.31 -0.79 -12.54
CA ASP A 181 7.42 -1.49 -13.18
C ASP A 181 7.15 -1.72 -14.67
N TYR A 182 5.94 -2.17 -15.01
CA TYR A 182 5.52 -2.33 -16.40
C TYR A 182 5.61 -1.03 -17.20
N ILE A 183 5.15 0.09 -16.63
CA ILE A 183 5.22 1.40 -17.28
C ILE A 183 6.66 1.87 -17.42
N ASN A 184 7.50 1.61 -16.43
CA ASN A 184 8.91 1.98 -16.48
C ASN A 184 9.61 1.26 -17.66
N ILE A 185 9.33 -0.04 -17.83
CA ILE A 185 9.81 -0.82 -18.98
C ILE A 185 9.29 -0.23 -20.31
N GLN A 186 8.01 0.14 -20.40
CA GLN A 186 7.47 0.77 -21.60
C GLN A 186 8.11 2.13 -21.92
N LEU A 187 8.32 2.97 -20.89
CA LEU A 187 8.95 4.27 -21.04
C LEU A 187 10.40 4.14 -21.52
N ASP A 188 11.14 3.18 -21.00
CA ASP A 188 12.49 2.91 -21.43
C ASP A 188 12.54 2.37 -22.86
N ASN A 189 11.56 1.55 -23.26
CA ASN A 189 11.42 1.13 -24.66
C ASN A 189 11.16 2.33 -25.59
N HIS A 190 10.27 3.25 -25.21
CA HIS A 190 10.02 4.48 -25.99
C HIS A 190 11.24 5.40 -26.06
N ARG A 191 11.97 5.56 -24.95
CA ARG A 191 13.24 6.31 -24.94
C ARG A 191 14.26 5.67 -25.87
N ASN A 192 14.37 4.34 -25.84
CA ASN A 192 15.27 3.60 -26.71
C ASN A 192 14.92 3.82 -28.19
N GLN A 193 13.62 3.82 -28.55
CA GLN A 193 13.17 4.17 -29.90
C GLN A 193 13.54 5.60 -30.30
N LEU A 194 13.41 6.57 -29.39
CA LEU A 194 13.80 7.97 -29.65
C LEU A 194 15.29 8.11 -29.90
N ILE A 195 16.13 7.49 -29.06
CA ILE A 195 17.59 7.49 -29.23
C ILE A 195 17.96 6.86 -30.58
N GLN A 196 17.28 5.78 -30.97
CA GLN A 196 17.50 5.14 -32.26
C GLN A 196 17.15 6.06 -33.44
N LEU A 197 16.02 6.79 -33.35
CA LEU A 197 15.62 7.75 -34.37
C LEU A 197 16.60 8.93 -34.45
N GLU A 198 17.08 9.41 -33.31
CA GLU A 198 18.09 10.47 -33.23
C GLU A 198 19.40 10.04 -33.91
N LEU A 199 19.89 8.83 -33.64
CA LEU A 199 21.07 8.26 -34.30
C LEU A 199 20.90 8.19 -35.82
N PHE A 200 19.71 7.79 -36.29
CA PHE A 200 19.39 7.74 -37.72
C PHE A 200 19.41 9.14 -38.37
N LEU A 201 18.76 10.12 -37.75
CA LEU A 201 18.73 11.51 -38.23
C LEU A 201 20.12 12.16 -38.20
N SER A 202 20.89 11.91 -37.14
CA SER A 202 22.26 12.42 -36.99
C SER A 202 23.17 11.87 -38.08
N SER A 203 23.13 10.55 -38.34
CA SER A 203 23.88 9.94 -39.45
C SER A 203 23.51 10.55 -40.81
N GLY A 204 22.21 10.77 -41.06
CA GLY A 204 21.74 11.42 -42.29
C GLY A 204 22.24 12.85 -42.42
N THR A 205 22.28 13.60 -41.32
CA THR A 205 22.78 14.98 -41.28
C THR A 205 24.27 15.05 -41.59
N VAL A 206 25.09 14.15 -41.02
CA VAL A 206 26.52 14.05 -41.32
C VAL A 206 26.76 13.73 -42.80
N CYS A 207 25.99 12.79 -43.36
CA CYS A 207 26.07 12.43 -44.77
C CYS A 207 25.73 13.63 -45.69
N MET A 208 24.63 14.33 -45.40
CA MET A 208 24.22 15.53 -46.13
C MET A 208 25.22 16.68 -46.00
N ALA A 209 25.85 16.86 -44.84
CA ALA A 209 26.88 17.88 -44.64
C ALA A 209 28.11 17.63 -45.54
N ILE A 210 28.57 16.38 -45.65
CA ILE A 210 29.68 16.01 -46.54
C ILE A 210 29.30 16.24 -48.01
N TYR A 211 28.09 15.85 -48.42
CA TYR A 211 27.59 16.07 -49.77
C TYR A 211 27.47 17.57 -50.09
N SER A 212 26.96 18.36 -49.15
CA SER A 212 26.85 19.82 -49.28
C SER A 212 28.21 20.48 -49.38
N LEU A 213 29.21 20.03 -48.62
CA LEU A 213 30.58 20.53 -48.71
C LEU A 213 31.18 20.27 -50.09
N MET A 214 31.04 19.04 -50.61
CA MET A 214 31.52 18.70 -51.95
C MET A 214 30.82 19.55 -53.01
N THR A 215 29.49 19.66 -52.94
CA THR A 215 28.70 20.48 -53.86
C THR A 215 29.10 21.96 -53.79
N ALA A 216 29.39 22.48 -52.59
CA ALA A 216 29.82 23.87 -52.41
C ALA A 216 31.19 24.16 -53.02
N ILE A 217 32.19 23.28 -52.82
CA ILE A 217 33.53 23.43 -53.40
C ILE A 217 33.44 23.50 -54.94
N PHE A 218 32.67 22.60 -55.55
CA PHE A 218 32.51 22.56 -57.01
C PHE A 218 31.48 23.56 -57.55
N GLY A 219 30.63 24.13 -56.70
CA GLY A 219 29.67 25.19 -57.04
C GLY A 219 30.29 26.59 -57.04
N MET A 220 31.54 26.75 -56.59
CA MET A 220 32.26 28.02 -56.68
C MET A 220 32.68 28.32 -58.13
N ASN A 221 32.44 29.56 -58.57
CA ASN A 221 32.74 30.05 -59.92
C ASN A 221 34.24 30.29 -60.15
N ILE A 222 35.07 29.26 -59.94
CA ILE A 222 36.50 29.29 -60.21
C ILE A 222 36.72 28.66 -61.60
N PRO A 223 37.45 29.32 -62.52
CA PRO A 223 37.75 28.75 -63.83
C PRO A 223 38.72 27.58 -63.68
N TYR A 224 38.18 26.36 -63.63
CA TYR A 224 38.97 25.13 -63.67
C TYR A 224 39.34 24.80 -65.13
N THR A 225 40.57 24.33 -65.35
CA THR A 225 41.11 23.99 -66.68
C THR A 225 40.37 22.85 -67.40
N TRP A 226 39.45 22.14 -66.73
CA TRP A 226 38.66 21.03 -67.29
C TRP A 226 37.26 21.48 -67.78
N ASN A 227 36.92 22.76 -67.66
CA ASN A 227 35.59 23.28 -67.99
C ASN A 227 35.40 23.57 -69.49
N GLU A 228 36.48 23.66 -70.27
CA GLU A 228 36.42 24.06 -71.69
C GLU A 228 36.03 22.89 -72.63
N ASP A 229 36.33 21.63 -72.28
CA ASP A 229 36.04 20.45 -73.13
C ASP A 229 35.21 19.33 -72.45
N HIS A 230 35.00 19.37 -71.12
CA HIS A 230 34.46 18.22 -70.36
C HIS A 230 33.30 18.55 -69.40
N GLY A 231 32.23 19.18 -69.91
CA GLY A 231 31.01 19.49 -69.12
C GLY A 231 30.31 18.27 -68.48
N PHE A 232 30.64 17.04 -68.89
CA PHE A 232 30.12 15.81 -68.28
C PHE A 232 30.83 15.43 -66.96
N MET A 233 32.07 15.89 -66.74
CA MET A 233 32.84 15.56 -65.54
C MET A 233 32.19 16.08 -64.25
N PHE A 234 31.63 17.30 -64.28
CA PHE A 234 30.90 17.86 -63.15
C PHE A 234 29.70 16.98 -62.75
N LYS A 235 28.92 16.53 -63.74
CA LYS A 235 27.78 15.63 -63.50
C LYS A 235 28.23 14.30 -62.87
N TRP A 236 29.32 13.71 -63.37
CA TRP A 236 29.88 12.49 -62.78
C TRP A 236 30.36 12.69 -61.35
N VAL A 237 31.05 13.79 -61.04
CA VAL A 237 31.54 14.08 -59.68
C VAL A 237 30.38 14.17 -58.70
N VAL A 238 29.30 14.89 -59.06
CA VAL A 238 28.10 15.02 -58.21
C VAL A 238 27.38 13.68 -58.03
N ILE A 239 27.26 12.87 -59.09
CA ILE A 239 26.62 11.55 -59.03
C ILE A 239 27.44 10.59 -58.15
N VAL A 240 28.77 10.55 -58.34
CA VAL A 240 29.66 9.65 -57.59
C VAL A 240 29.74 10.05 -56.12
N THR A 241 29.83 11.34 -55.80
CA THR A 241 29.82 11.81 -54.40
C THR A 241 28.46 11.55 -53.73
N GLY A 242 27.35 11.75 -54.43
CA GLY A 242 26.01 11.40 -53.94
C GLY A 242 25.85 9.90 -53.70
N ALA A 243 26.31 9.06 -54.62
CA ALA A 243 26.29 7.61 -54.47
C ALA A 243 27.19 7.14 -53.30
N CYS A 244 28.39 7.69 -53.17
CA CYS A 244 29.29 7.41 -52.04
C CYS A 244 28.65 7.77 -50.70
N CYS A 245 28.02 8.95 -50.62
CA CYS A 245 27.28 9.41 -49.44
C CYS A 245 26.12 8.46 -49.08
N ALA A 246 25.33 8.03 -50.06
CA ALA A 246 24.24 7.07 -49.84
C ALA A 246 24.75 5.70 -49.37
N ILE A 247 25.87 5.21 -49.92
CA ILE A 247 26.51 3.96 -49.50
C ILE A 247 27.01 4.08 -48.05
N LEU A 248 27.69 5.18 -47.70
CA LEU A 248 28.14 5.42 -46.34
C LEU A 248 26.98 5.45 -45.34
N PHE A 249 25.86 6.10 -45.69
CA PHE A 249 24.65 6.09 -44.88
C PHE A 249 24.09 4.68 -44.68
N LEU A 250 23.97 3.90 -45.76
CA LEU A 250 23.50 2.50 -45.67
C LEU A 250 24.44 1.62 -44.84
N LEU A 251 25.76 1.82 -44.95
CA LEU A 251 26.74 1.10 -44.13
C LEU A 251 26.59 1.44 -42.64
N ILE A 252 26.42 2.72 -42.30
CA ILE A 252 26.20 3.15 -40.90
C ILE A 252 24.91 2.55 -40.35
N VAL A 253 23.81 2.62 -41.10
CA VAL A 253 22.51 2.02 -40.71
C VAL A 253 22.63 0.50 -40.58
N SER A 254 23.28 -0.17 -41.52
CA SER A 254 23.50 -1.62 -41.48
C SER A 254 24.37 -2.04 -40.30
N TYR A 255 25.43 -1.27 -39.98
CA TYR A 255 26.27 -1.51 -38.82
C TYR A 255 25.49 -1.35 -37.51
N ALA A 256 24.68 -0.29 -37.40
CA ALA A 256 23.81 -0.07 -36.26
C ALA A 256 22.78 -1.21 -36.08
N ARG A 257 22.26 -1.78 -37.18
CA ARG A 257 21.32 -2.92 -37.13
C ARG A 257 22.00 -4.19 -36.65
N ARG A 258 23.18 -4.50 -37.20
CA ARG A 258 23.94 -5.71 -36.83
C ARG A 258 24.36 -5.71 -35.37
N LYS A 259 24.60 -4.54 -34.77
CA LYS A 259 25.01 -4.42 -33.37
C LYS A 259 23.84 -4.49 -32.38
N GLY A 260 22.61 -4.71 -32.85
CA GLY A 260 21.42 -4.87 -31.98
C GLY A 260 20.94 -3.58 -31.32
N LEU A 261 21.48 -2.41 -31.71
CA LEU A 261 21.04 -1.09 -31.25
C LEU A 261 19.72 -0.66 -31.88
N ILE A 262 19.31 -1.34 -32.95
CA ILE A 262 18.05 -1.17 -33.62
C ILE A 262 17.26 -2.43 -33.31
N GLY A 263 16.24 -2.30 -32.46
CA GLY A 263 15.41 -3.42 -32.06
C GLY A 263 14.92 -4.20 -33.27
N SER A 264 15.00 -5.53 -33.20
CA SER A 264 14.16 -6.40 -34.01
C SER A 264 12.70 -6.24 -33.61
#